data_AF-A0A164BW52-F1
#
_entry.id   AF-A0A164BW52-F1
#
_cell.length_a   1.000
_cell.length_b   1.000
_cell.length_c   1.000
_cell.angle_alpha   90.00
_cell.angle_beta   90.00
_cell.angle_gamma   90.00
#
_symmetry.space_group_name_H-M   'P 1'
#
loop_
_entity.id
_entity.type
_entity.pdbx_description
1 polymer ?
#
loop_
_entity_poly.entity_id
_entity_poly.type
_entity_poly.pdbx_seq_one_letter_code
_entity_poly.pdbx_strand_id
1 'polypeptide(L)'
;MQVYGDSAYGTGAARAAYRDAGHQTVIKPKPLRPAVPGGFTLDDFTIDEPAGTVTCPAGHTRAMSPKRTVTFGRLCADCPLRQRCTTAADGRSMSIHPHEQLLREARAQARTPEFKQDYPTRSSIERIIAWVATQRGRRVSLRYLGVAKNHAWLRNRAAAINLRTLVNAGLTRREGAWALA
;
A
#
# COMPACT_ATOMS: atom_id res chain seq x y z
N MET A 1 -9.40 8.99 10.21
CA MET A 1 -7.99 8.91 10.65
C MET A 1 -7.09 8.70 9.45
N GLN A 2 -5.85 9.20 9.47
CA GLN A 2 -4.87 8.97 8.41
C GLN A 2 -3.98 7.76 8.76
N VAL A 3 -3.75 6.87 7.80
CA VAL A 3 -3.02 5.60 7.95
C VAL A 3 -1.85 5.57 6.99
N TYR A 4 -0.64 5.43 7.53
CA TYR A 4 0.59 5.31 6.76
C TYR A 4 1.08 3.87 6.76
N GLY A 5 1.62 3.41 5.64
CA GLY A 5 2.12 2.05 5.54
C GLY A 5 2.95 1.78 4.30
N ASP A 6 3.72 0.70 4.37
CA ASP A 6 4.38 0.15 3.19
C ASP A 6 3.42 -0.66 2.30
N SER A 7 3.93 -1.16 1.18
CA SER A 7 3.13 -1.90 0.21
C SER A 7 2.63 -3.26 0.69
N ALA A 8 3.12 -3.79 1.83
CA ALA A 8 2.59 -5.00 2.44
C ALA A 8 1.21 -4.74 3.06
N TYR A 9 0.97 -3.53 3.58
CA TYR A 9 -0.33 -3.11 4.13
C TYR A 9 -1.33 -2.65 3.06
N GLY A 10 -0.95 -2.66 1.78
CA GLY A 10 -1.71 -2.09 0.66
C GLY A 10 -2.52 -3.09 -0.16
N THR A 11 -2.87 -4.25 0.39
CA THR A 11 -3.68 -5.27 -0.30
C THR A 11 -5.08 -4.76 -0.62
N GLY A 12 -5.75 -5.36 -1.62
CA GLY A 12 -7.11 -4.95 -1.99
C GLY A 12 -8.10 -5.06 -0.83
N ALA A 13 -8.05 -6.17 -0.08
CA ALA A 13 -8.90 -6.37 1.10
C ALA A 13 -8.62 -5.37 2.22
N ALA A 14 -7.34 -5.07 2.50
CA ALA A 14 -6.98 -4.06 3.49
C ALA A 14 -7.50 -2.67 3.10
N ARG A 15 -7.37 -2.31 1.81
CA ARG A 15 -7.91 -1.05 1.28
C ARG A 15 -9.43 -0.95 1.41
N ALA A 16 -10.14 -2.04 1.14
CA ALA A 16 -11.58 -2.09 1.38
C ALA A 16 -11.90 -1.82 2.85
N ALA A 17 -11.24 -2.53 3.77
CA ALA A 17 -11.43 -2.34 5.20
C ALA A 17 -11.11 -0.90 5.67
N TYR A 18 -10.03 -0.29 5.16
CA TYR A 18 -9.70 1.11 5.48
C TYR A 18 -10.76 2.09 4.99
N ARG A 19 -11.27 1.89 3.76
CA ARG A 19 -12.34 2.72 3.22
C ARG A 19 -13.60 2.58 4.05
N ASP A 20 -14.00 1.36 4.39
CA ASP A 20 -15.22 1.09 5.16
C ASP A 20 -15.11 1.65 6.59
N ALA A 21 -13.90 1.71 7.15
CA ALA A 21 -13.59 2.37 8.42
C ALA A 21 -13.40 3.90 8.33
N GLY A 22 -13.60 4.52 7.16
CA GLY A 22 -13.43 5.97 6.95
C GLY A 22 -11.99 6.45 7.15
N HIS A 23 -11.01 5.61 6.83
CA HIS A 23 -9.59 5.93 6.94
C HIS A 23 -9.03 6.48 5.63
N GLN A 24 -8.24 7.54 5.72
CA GLN A 24 -7.44 8.04 4.60
C GLN A 24 -6.09 7.35 4.60
N THR A 25 -5.72 6.74 3.47
CA THR A 25 -4.48 5.94 3.41
C THR A 25 -3.39 6.63 2.63
N VAL A 26 -2.18 6.67 3.20
CA VAL A 26 -0.92 7.03 2.54
C VAL A 26 -0.06 5.76 2.51
N ILE A 27 -0.48 4.81 1.66
CA ILE A 27 0.14 3.48 1.55
C ILE A 27 0.63 3.28 0.12
N LYS A 28 1.95 3.07 -0.04
CA LYS A 28 2.55 2.87 -1.36
C LYS A 28 1.93 1.65 -2.05
N PRO A 29 1.33 1.80 -3.24
CA PRO A 29 0.78 0.67 -3.98
C PRO A 29 1.91 -0.23 -4.49
N LYS A 30 1.60 -1.51 -4.69
CA LYS A 30 2.50 -2.40 -5.43
C LYS A 30 2.54 -1.93 -6.90
N PRO A 31 3.73 -1.82 -7.52
CA PRO A 31 3.83 -1.47 -8.92
C PRO A 31 3.24 -2.58 -9.79
N LEU A 32 2.65 -2.19 -10.92
CA LEU A 32 2.29 -3.15 -11.95
C LEU A 32 3.54 -3.61 -12.69
N ARG A 33 3.55 -4.88 -13.09
CA ARG A 33 4.57 -5.44 -13.97
C ARG A 33 3.94 -5.62 -15.35
N PRO A 34 4.40 -4.89 -16.38
CA PRO A 34 3.94 -5.15 -17.74
C PRO A 34 4.49 -6.51 -18.21
N ALA A 35 3.77 -7.19 -19.10
CA ALA A 35 4.25 -8.47 -19.65
C ALA A 35 5.43 -8.30 -20.61
N VAL A 36 5.59 -7.10 -21.17
CA VAL A 36 6.72 -6.70 -22.01
C VAL A 36 7.38 -5.47 -21.37
N PRO A 37 8.71 -5.36 -21.29
CA PRO A 37 9.37 -4.15 -20.81
C PRO A 37 8.88 -2.90 -21.55
N GLY A 38 8.46 -1.86 -20.80
CA GLY A 38 7.88 -0.63 -21.38
C GLY A 38 6.51 -0.80 -22.05
N GLY A 39 5.91 -1.99 -21.94
CA GLY A 39 4.64 -2.34 -22.53
C GLY A 39 3.43 -1.94 -21.67
N PHE A 40 2.26 -2.37 -22.13
CA PHE A 40 1.00 -2.12 -21.41
C PHE A 40 0.90 -2.91 -20.10
N THR A 41 0.48 -2.19 -19.08
CA THR A 41 0.13 -2.68 -17.76
C THR A 41 -1.39 -2.91 -17.67
N LEU A 42 -1.85 -3.47 -16.55
CA LEU A 42 -3.28 -3.60 -16.30
C LEU A 42 -3.99 -2.24 -16.32
N ASP A 43 -3.34 -1.16 -15.85
CA ASP A 43 -3.94 0.18 -15.80
C ASP A 43 -4.35 0.71 -17.19
N ASP A 44 -3.71 0.23 -18.26
CA ASP A 44 -4.01 0.61 -19.64
C ASP A 44 -5.26 -0.08 -20.22
N PHE A 45 -5.81 -1.07 -19.51
CA PHE A 45 -7.04 -1.77 -19.88
C PHE A 45 -8.22 -1.17 -19.12
N THR A 46 -9.35 -1.01 -19.80
CA THR A 46 -10.62 -0.57 -19.20
C THR A 46 -11.36 -1.78 -18.67
N ILE A 47 -11.78 -1.74 -17.40
CA ILE A 47 -12.55 -2.80 -16.75
C ILE A 47 -13.95 -2.27 -16.49
N ASP A 48 -14.95 -2.97 -17.00
CA ASP A 48 -16.36 -2.77 -16.68
C ASP A 48 -16.78 -3.88 -15.71
N GLU A 49 -16.79 -3.56 -14.41
CA GLU A 49 -17.18 -4.51 -13.35
C GLU A 49 -18.66 -4.92 -13.46
N PRO A 50 -19.64 -4.00 -13.66
CA PRO A 50 -21.04 -4.37 -13.87
C PRO A 50 -21.28 -5.31 -15.05
N ALA A 51 -20.68 -5.03 -16.21
CA ALA A 51 -20.81 -5.89 -17.40
C ALA A 51 -19.92 -7.12 -17.35
N GLY A 52 -18.97 -7.17 -16.41
CA GLY A 52 -17.98 -8.23 -16.31
C GLY A 52 -17.07 -8.30 -17.52
N THR A 53 -16.65 -7.17 -18.09
CA THR A 53 -15.83 -7.14 -19.31
C THR A 53 -14.55 -6.33 -19.16
N VAL A 54 -13.56 -6.63 -20.01
CA VAL A 54 -12.31 -5.88 -20.10
C VAL A 54 -12.02 -5.52 -21.54
N THR A 55 -11.68 -4.25 -21.77
CA THR A 55 -11.33 -3.68 -23.07
C THR A 55 -9.85 -3.34 -23.12
N CYS A 56 -9.15 -3.81 -24.16
CA CYS A 56 -7.72 -3.56 -24.34
C CYS A 56 -7.45 -2.20 -25.02
N PRO A 57 -6.20 -1.70 -25.01
CA PRO A 57 -5.82 -0.46 -25.69
C PRO A 57 -6.09 -0.44 -27.20
N ALA A 58 -6.22 -1.60 -27.85
CA ALA A 58 -6.57 -1.71 -29.26
C ALA A 58 -8.10 -1.67 -29.51
N GLY A 59 -8.92 -1.49 -28.46
CA GLY A 59 -10.38 -1.41 -28.56
C GLY A 59 -11.11 -2.75 -28.53
N HIS A 60 -10.41 -3.88 -28.37
CA HIS A 60 -11.06 -5.18 -28.27
C HIS A 60 -11.61 -5.44 -26.88
N THR A 61 -12.84 -5.96 -26.78
CA THR A 61 -13.49 -6.30 -25.50
C THR A 61 -13.68 -7.80 -25.35
N ARG A 62 -13.46 -8.32 -24.14
CA ARG A 62 -13.71 -9.71 -23.76
C ARG A 62 -14.41 -9.79 -22.40
N ALA A 63 -15.27 -10.79 -22.24
CA ALA A 63 -15.87 -11.10 -20.95
C ALA A 63 -14.83 -11.70 -19.99
N MET A 64 -14.98 -11.37 -18.71
CA MET A 64 -14.26 -11.99 -17.60
C MET A 64 -14.90 -13.34 -17.28
N SER A 65 -14.06 -14.35 -17.06
CA SER A 65 -14.53 -15.63 -16.53
C SER A 65 -15.04 -15.49 -15.10
N PRO A 66 -15.77 -16.48 -14.54
CA PRO A 66 -16.15 -16.48 -13.12
C PRO A 66 -14.95 -16.41 -12.16
N LYS A 67 -13.77 -16.86 -12.60
CA LYS A 67 -12.50 -16.73 -11.85
C LYS A 67 -11.82 -15.37 -12.05
N ARG A 68 -12.50 -14.43 -12.71
CA ARG A 68 -12.01 -13.08 -13.07
C ARG A 68 -10.76 -13.11 -13.95
N THR A 69 -10.67 -14.07 -14.85
CA THR A 69 -9.59 -14.15 -15.85
C THR A 69 -10.13 -13.73 -17.21
N VAL A 70 -9.33 -12.99 -17.97
CA VAL A 70 -9.61 -12.58 -19.36
C VAL A 70 -8.49 -13.05 -20.25
N THR A 71 -8.84 -13.69 -21.36
CA THR A 71 -7.90 -14.07 -22.41
C THR A 71 -8.37 -13.51 -23.74
N PHE A 72 -7.52 -12.69 -24.37
CA PHE A 72 -7.84 -12.03 -25.64
C PHE A 72 -7.69 -12.97 -26.85
N GLY A 73 -6.83 -13.99 -26.74
CA GLY A 73 -6.76 -15.05 -27.73
C GLY A 73 -6.30 -14.56 -29.11
N ARG A 74 -6.97 -15.08 -30.15
CA ARG A 74 -6.74 -14.74 -31.56
C ARG A 74 -6.89 -13.24 -31.89
N LEU A 75 -7.58 -12.45 -31.07
CA LEU A 75 -7.65 -10.99 -31.28
C LEU A 75 -6.27 -10.34 -31.19
N CYS A 76 -5.32 -10.97 -30.49
CA CYS A 76 -3.95 -10.49 -30.43
C CYS A 76 -3.09 -10.93 -31.62
N ALA A 77 -3.52 -11.86 -32.48
CA ALA A 77 -2.68 -12.44 -33.54
C ALA A 77 -2.21 -11.37 -34.52
N ASP A 78 -3.16 -10.62 -35.08
CA ASP A 78 -2.91 -9.57 -36.08
C ASP A 78 -2.97 -8.15 -35.46
N CYS A 79 -2.91 -8.05 -34.12
CA CYS A 79 -3.02 -6.77 -33.43
C CYS A 79 -1.72 -5.96 -33.60
N PRO A 80 -1.77 -4.72 -34.12
CA PRO A 80 -0.58 -3.88 -34.30
C PRO A 80 0.11 -3.54 -32.97
N LEU A 81 -0.64 -3.57 -31.86
CA LEU A 81 -0.11 -3.31 -30.51
C LEU A 81 0.48 -4.56 -29.84
N ARG A 82 0.48 -5.74 -30.48
CA ARG A 82 0.90 -7.02 -29.88
C ARG A 82 2.30 -6.95 -29.29
N GLN A 83 3.27 -6.39 -30.03
CA GLN A 83 4.67 -6.30 -29.61
C GLN A 83 4.86 -5.54 -28.29
N ARG A 84 4.00 -4.54 -28.01
CA ARG A 84 4.00 -3.80 -26.74
C ARG A 84 3.08 -4.41 -25.68
N CYS A 85 2.25 -5.38 -26.04
CA CYS A 85 1.20 -5.92 -25.19
C CYS A 85 1.56 -7.29 -24.59
N THR A 86 2.13 -8.22 -25.36
CA THR A 86 2.39 -9.58 -24.91
C THR A 86 3.42 -10.30 -25.78
N THR A 87 4.19 -11.22 -25.20
CA THR A 87 5.02 -12.20 -25.92
C THR A 87 4.35 -13.58 -26.02
N ALA A 88 3.21 -13.78 -25.36
CA ALA A 88 2.54 -15.08 -25.32
C ALA A 88 1.93 -15.44 -26.68
N ALA A 89 2.14 -16.69 -27.13
CA ALA A 89 1.67 -17.17 -28.44
C ALA A 89 0.15 -17.10 -28.57
N ASP A 90 -0.57 -17.49 -27.52
CA ASP A 90 -2.03 -17.52 -27.40
C ASP A 90 -2.67 -16.14 -27.10
N GLY A 91 -1.87 -15.07 -27.06
CA GLY A 91 -2.35 -13.71 -26.85
C GLY A 91 -2.30 -13.26 -25.40
N ARG A 92 -2.82 -12.05 -25.11
CA ARG A 92 -2.73 -11.49 -23.76
C ARG A 92 -3.76 -12.18 -22.86
N SER A 93 -3.30 -12.67 -21.71
CA SER A 93 -4.17 -13.08 -20.60
C SER A 93 -3.87 -12.27 -19.35
N MET A 94 -4.87 -12.07 -18.50
CA MET A 94 -4.72 -11.42 -17.20
C MET A 94 -5.82 -11.84 -16.23
N SER A 95 -5.49 -11.82 -14.94
CA SER A 95 -6.46 -11.99 -13.86
C SER A 95 -6.75 -10.65 -13.21
N ILE A 96 -8.02 -10.36 -12.98
CA ILE A 96 -8.51 -9.10 -12.44
C ILE A 96 -8.84 -9.30 -10.97
N HIS A 97 -8.17 -8.56 -10.10
CA HIS A 97 -8.41 -8.66 -8.66
C HIS A 97 -9.85 -8.21 -8.31
N PRO A 98 -10.53 -8.82 -7.32
CA PRO A 98 -11.88 -8.39 -6.90
C PRO A 98 -11.96 -6.93 -6.43
N HIS A 99 -10.84 -6.40 -5.94
CA HIS A 99 -10.69 -5.00 -5.52
C HIS A 99 -9.81 -4.19 -6.50
N GLU A 100 -9.83 -4.51 -7.79
CA GLU A 100 -8.94 -3.87 -8.77
C GLU A 100 -9.13 -2.36 -8.84
N GLN A 101 -10.37 -1.87 -8.74
CA GLN A 101 -10.66 -0.44 -8.70
C GLN A 101 -9.93 0.27 -7.55
N LEU A 102 -9.97 -0.28 -6.33
CA LEU A 102 -9.25 0.27 -5.17
C LEU A 102 -7.72 0.28 -5.38
N LEU A 103 -7.20 -0.72 -6.08
CA LEU A 103 -5.77 -0.80 -6.39
C LEU A 103 -5.37 0.23 -7.45
N ARG A 104 -6.23 0.49 -8.43
CA ARG A 104 -6.07 1.55 -9.45
C ARG A 104 -6.08 2.93 -8.82
N GLU A 105 -7.08 3.21 -7.99
CA GLU A 105 -7.21 4.47 -7.25
C GLU A 105 -5.94 4.73 -6.41
N ALA A 106 -5.42 3.71 -5.74
CA ALA A 106 -4.18 3.82 -5.00
C ALA A 106 -2.96 4.13 -5.87
N ARG A 107 -2.85 3.52 -7.06
CA ARG A 107 -1.79 3.81 -8.04
C ARG A 107 -1.91 5.22 -8.60
N ALA A 108 -3.12 5.70 -8.85
CA ALA A 108 -3.38 7.07 -9.27
C ALA A 108 -2.99 8.06 -8.16
N GLN A 109 -3.46 7.82 -6.93
CA GLN A 109 -3.13 8.62 -5.75
C GLN A 109 -1.61 8.71 -5.54
N ALA A 110 -0.88 7.60 -5.68
CA ALA A 110 0.56 7.58 -5.49
C ALA A 110 1.36 8.41 -6.49
N ARG A 111 0.75 8.84 -7.60
CA ARG A 111 1.38 9.72 -8.60
C ARG A 111 1.21 11.20 -8.26
N THR A 112 0.25 11.55 -7.40
CA THR A 112 -0.05 12.95 -7.08
C THR A 112 1.06 13.60 -6.25
N PRO A 113 1.25 14.93 -6.36
CA PRO A 113 2.21 15.66 -5.54
C PRO A 113 1.97 15.51 -4.03
N GLU A 114 0.71 15.54 -3.61
CA GLU A 114 0.30 15.47 -2.20
C GLU A 114 0.74 14.13 -1.59
N PHE A 115 0.51 13.03 -2.29
CA PHE A 115 0.97 11.72 -1.82
C PHE A 115 2.50 11.67 -1.71
N LYS A 116 3.22 12.22 -2.69
CA LYS A 116 4.69 12.23 -2.70
C LYS A 116 5.26 13.07 -1.56
N GLN A 117 4.59 14.17 -1.19
CA GLN A 117 4.94 15.01 -0.06
C GLN A 117 4.67 14.30 1.28
N ASP A 118 3.55 13.60 1.39
CA ASP A 118 3.13 12.96 2.64
C ASP A 118 3.84 11.63 2.92
N TYR A 119 4.10 10.83 1.88
CA TYR A 119 4.62 9.46 2.02
C TYR A 119 5.94 9.34 2.82
N PRO A 120 6.90 10.28 2.74
CA PRO A 120 8.09 10.27 3.61
C PRO A 120 7.80 10.20 5.11
N THR A 121 6.63 10.66 5.57
CA THR A 121 6.17 10.56 6.98
C THR A 121 6.20 9.11 7.48
N ARG A 122 5.96 8.14 6.59
CA ARG A 122 6.09 6.71 6.88
C ARG A 122 7.45 6.36 7.50
N SER A 123 8.55 6.92 7.00
CA SER A 123 9.90 6.62 7.49
C SER A 123 10.11 7.08 8.93
N SER A 124 9.47 8.17 9.35
CA SER A 124 9.48 8.60 10.75
C SER A 124 8.67 7.66 11.64
N ILE A 125 7.52 7.18 11.17
CA ILE A 125 6.70 6.18 11.88
C ILE A 125 7.46 4.87 12.06
N GLU A 126 8.08 4.34 11.00
CA GLU A 126 8.87 3.10 11.07
C GLU A 126 10.04 3.20 12.05
N ARG A 127 10.66 4.38 12.15
CA ARG A 127 11.73 4.65 13.11
C ARG A 127 11.22 4.65 14.56
N ILE A 128 10.03 5.19 14.81
CA ILE A 128 9.39 5.11 16.13
C ILE A 128 9.04 3.65 16.47
N ILE A 129 8.49 2.89 15.52
CA ILE A 129 8.23 1.45 15.70
C ILE A 129 9.53 0.72 16.05
N ALA A 130 10.64 1.03 15.38
CA ALA A 130 11.95 0.45 15.70
C ALA A 130 12.42 0.81 17.12
N TRP A 131 12.24 2.05 17.58
CA TRP A 131 12.58 2.44 18.97
C TRP A 131 11.76 1.68 20.01
N VAL A 132 10.49 1.41 19.71
CA VAL A 132 9.62 0.62 20.58
C VAL A 132 10.06 -0.84 20.58
N ALA A 133 10.26 -1.42 19.39
CA ALA A 133 10.48 -2.85 19.20
C ALA A 133 11.93 -3.30 19.41
N THR A 134 12.90 -2.38 19.51
CA THR A 134 14.32 -2.73 19.65
C THR A 134 14.98 -2.04 20.85
N GLN A 135 15.96 -2.73 21.44
CA GLN A 135 16.82 -2.22 22.50
C GLN A 135 18.22 -2.80 22.33
N ARG A 136 19.25 -1.93 22.31
CA ARG A 136 20.67 -2.33 22.10
C ARG A 136 20.87 -3.23 20.86
N GLY A 137 20.21 -2.86 19.74
CA GLY A 137 20.30 -3.59 18.46
C GLY A 137 19.55 -4.92 18.41
N ARG A 138 18.83 -5.31 19.47
CA ARG A 138 18.06 -6.57 19.52
C ARG A 138 16.57 -6.29 19.60
N ARG A 139 15.77 -7.17 19.00
CA ARG A 139 14.30 -7.11 19.13
C ARG A 139 13.90 -7.41 20.58
N VAL A 140 12.98 -6.61 21.11
CA VAL A 140 12.49 -6.78 22.48
C VAL A 140 11.58 -8.00 22.53
N SER A 141 11.87 -8.91 23.46
CA SER A 141 10.99 -10.03 23.78
C SER A 141 10.04 -9.63 24.91
N LEU A 142 8.74 -9.85 24.68
CA LEU A 142 7.71 -9.65 25.69
C LEU A 142 7.81 -10.75 26.75
N ARG A 143 7.87 -10.36 28.01
CA ARG A 143 8.05 -11.30 29.14
C ARG A 143 6.74 -11.77 29.76
N TYR A 144 5.62 -11.17 29.37
CA TYR A 144 4.33 -11.45 29.98
C TYR A 144 3.45 -12.26 29.04
N LEU A 145 2.67 -13.17 29.64
CA LEU A 145 1.58 -13.86 28.96
C LEU A 145 0.31 -12.99 29.03
N GLY A 146 -0.40 -12.91 27.90
CA GLY A 146 -1.67 -12.20 27.77
C GLY A 146 -1.57 -10.75 27.31
N VAL A 147 -2.66 -10.24 26.72
CA VAL A 147 -2.72 -8.91 26.08
C VAL A 147 -2.63 -7.78 27.12
N ALA A 148 -3.32 -7.91 28.26
CA ALA A 148 -3.39 -6.83 29.25
C ALA A 148 -2.00 -6.43 29.80
N LYS A 149 -1.20 -7.41 30.24
CA LYS A 149 0.15 -7.16 30.77
C LYS A 149 1.10 -6.62 29.69
N ASN A 150 1.02 -7.15 28.47
CA ASN A 150 1.83 -6.67 27.36
C ASN A 150 1.45 -5.26 26.90
N HIS A 151 0.17 -4.91 26.97
CA HIS A 151 -0.30 -3.56 26.69
C HIS A 151 0.18 -2.56 27.76
N ALA A 152 0.12 -2.92 29.04
CA ALA A 152 0.70 -2.10 30.11
C ALA A 152 2.22 -1.90 29.92
N TRP A 153 2.95 -2.96 29.55
CA TRP A 153 4.36 -2.87 29.19
C TRP A 153 4.59 -1.90 28.02
N LEU A 154 3.80 -2.00 26.95
CA LEU A 154 3.91 -1.13 25.79
C LEU A 154 3.66 0.35 26.14
N ARG A 155 2.67 0.63 27.00
CA ARG A 155 2.39 1.99 27.49
C ARG A 155 3.58 2.59 28.24
N ASN A 156 4.18 1.83 29.16
CA ASN A 156 5.36 2.27 29.90
C ASN A 156 6.56 2.50 28.98
N ARG A 157 6.76 1.61 28.01
CA ARG A 157 7.81 1.73 26.98
C ARG A 157 7.63 3.01 26.15
N ALA A 158 6.41 3.28 25.69
CA ALA A 158 6.09 4.47 24.92
C ALA A 158 6.30 5.75 25.74
N ALA A 159 5.87 5.78 27.01
CA ALA A 159 6.10 6.91 27.90
C ALA A 159 7.60 7.21 28.09
N ALA A 160 8.43 6.18 28.29
CA ALA A 160 9.87 6.35 28.40
C ALA A 160 10.52 6.88 27.09
N ILE A 161 10.04 6.42 25.93
CA ILE A 161 10.50 6.95 24.63
C ILE A 161 10.11 8.42 24.47
N ASN A 162 8.88 8.79 24.83
CA ASN A 162 8.42 10.17 24.79
C ASN A 162 9.27 11.08 25.69
N LEU A 163 9.53 10.65 26.93
CA LEU A 163 10.40 11.40 27.85
C LEU A 163 11.81 11.58 27.28
N ARG A 164 12.40 10.52 26.72
CA ARG A 164 13.72 10.61 26.06
C ARG A 164 13.71 11.60 24.89
N THR A 165 12.65 11.59 24.08
CA THR A 165 12.50 12.54 22.97
C THR A 165 12.42 13.97 23.47
N LEU A 166 11.65 14.24 24.53
CA LEU A 166 11.56 15.57 25.15
C LEU A 166 12.92 16.01 25.73
N VAL A 167 13.61 15.14 26.46
CA VAL A 167 14.96 15.43 26.99
C VAL A 167 15.94 15.78 25.88
N ASN A 168 15.95 15.02 24.79
CA ASN A 168 16.78 15.31 23.63
C ASN A 168 16.39 16.62 22.92
N ALA A 169 15.13 17.05 23.05
CA ALA A 169 14.64 18.34 22.56
C ALA A 169 14.86 19.49 23.57
N GLY A 170 15.65 19.28 24.61
CA GLY A 170 15.99 20.32 25.59
C GLY A 170 14.97 20.49 26.71
N LEU A 171 14.22 19.44 27.08
CA LEU A 171 13.33 19.49 28.24
C LEU A 171 14.08 20.00 29.49
N THR A 172 13.59 21.11 30.02
CA THR A 172 14.14 21.82 31.17
C THR A 172 13.00 22.25 32.12
N ARG A 173 13.37 22.77 33.29
CA ARG A 173 12.41 23.30 34.27
C ARG A 173 12.66 24.79 34.46
N ARG A 174 11.65 25.63 34.17
CA ARG A 174 11.68 27.09 34.37
C ARG A 174 10.51 27.47 35.27
N GLU A 175 10.77 28.24 36.33
CA GLU A 175 9.74 28.75 37.26
C GLU A 175 8.80 27.66 37.82
N GLY A 176 9.33 26.46 38.05
CA GLY A 176 8.56 25.32 38.56
C GLY A 176 7.82 24.50 37.51
N ALA A 177 7.68 24.99 36.28
CA ALA A 177 7.03 24.31 35.15
C ALA A 177 8.04 23.64 34.20
N TRP A 178 7.59 22.61 33.50
CA TRP A 178 8.37 21.95 32.44
C TRP A 178 8.27 22.74 31.14
N ALA A 179 9.41 23.00 30.49
CA ALA A 179 9.50 23.70 29.21
C ALA A 179 10.50 23.00 28.29
N LEU A 180 10.36 23.18 26.96
CA LEU A 180 11.43 22.85 26.00
C LEU A 180 12.33 24.09 25.83
N ALA A 181 13.64 23.86 25.68
CA ALA A 181 14.66 24.92 25.67
C ALA A 181 14.49 25.91 24.52
#